data_AF-A0A7C3X409-F1
#
_entry.id   AF-A0A7C3X409-F1
#
_cell.length_a   1.000
_cell.length_b   1.000
_cell.length_c   1.000
_cell.angle_alpha   90.00
_cell.angle_beta   90.00
_cell.angle_gamma   90.00
#
_symmetry.space_group_name_H-M   'P 1'
#
loop_
_entity.id
_entity.type
_entity.pdbx_description
1 polymer ?
#
loop_
_entity_poly.entity_id
_entity_poly.type
_entity_poly.pdbx_seq_one_letter_code
_entity_poly.pdbx_strand_id
1 'polypeptide(L)'
;MAATATGPLTYSTIALGDGLKKALAMPRADIIAEITASALKGRGGAGFPTGLKFNFAAAQQADEKYVICNADEGEPGTFKDRVILSDYADLVFEGMTIAARAIGAQRGIVYLRGEYTYLRQHLEDVLAARRAQGLL
;
A
#
# COMPACT_ATOMS: atom_id res chain seq x y z
N MET A 1 -15.08 -14.05 11.06
CA MET A 1 -15.07 -14.28 9.61
C MET A 1 -14.18 -13.21 9.00
N ALA A 2 -13.21 -13.57 8.15
CA ALA A 2 -12.41 -12.54 7.48
C ALA A 2 -13.36 -11.66 6.66
N ALA A 3 -13.43 -10.37 6.97
CA ALA A 3 -14.20 -9.44 6.17
C ALA A 3 -13.63 -9.46 4.75
N THR A 4 -14.49 -9.69 3.77
CA THR A 4 -14.12 -9.70 2.36
C THR A 4 -14.58 -8.39 1.72
N ALA A 5 -13.67 -7.71 1.01
CA ALA A 5 -14.05 -6.58 0.16
C ALA A 5 -14.32 -7.10 -1.26
N THR A 6 -15.56 -6.98 -1.72
CA THR A 6 -15.92 -7.29 -3.12
C THR A 6 -16.01 -5.97 -3.89
N GLY A 7 -15.12 -5.78 -4.86
CA GLY A 7 -15.14 -4.58 -5.68
C GLY A 7 -16.33 -4.57 -6.63
N PRO A 8 -17.17 -3.51 -6.67
CA PRO A 8 -18.28 -3.42 -7.62
C PRO A 8 -17.78 -3.20 -9.06
N LEU A 9 -16.51 -2.82 -9.23
CA LEU A 9 -15.87 -2.60 -10.53
C LEU A 9 -15.15 -3.85 -11.06
N THR A 10 -14.52 -4.64 -10.17
CA THR A 10 -13.68 -5.79 -10.56
C THR A 10 -14.37 -7.13 -10.33
N TYR A 11 -15.43 -7.15 -9.51
CA TYR A 11 -16.07 -8.37 -8.96
C TYR A 11 -15.12 -9.30 -8.21
N SER A 12 -13.88 -8.88 -8.00
CA SER A 12 -12.88 -9.62 -7.25
C SER A 12 -13.19 -9.51 -5.77
N THR A 13 -13.11 -10.64 -5.08
CA THR A 13 -13.20 -10.69 -3.62
C THR A 13 -11.79 -10.73 -3.05
N ILE A 14 -11.48 -9.77 -2.19
CA ILE A 14 -10.21 -9.69 -1.48
C ILE A 14 -10.49 -9.97 -0.01
N ALA A 15 -9.89 -11.04 0.52
CA ALA A 15 -9.91 -11.31 1.96
C ALA A 15 -8.99 -10.32 2.66
N LEU A 16 -9.55 -9.47 3.53
CA LEU A 16 -8.77 -8.45 4.24
C LEU A 16 -7.74 -9.11 5.16
N GLY A 17 -6.50 -8.63 5.11
CA GLY A 17 -5.40 -9.08 5.97
C GLY A 17 -4.69 -10.37 5.53
N ASP A 18 -5.18 -11.11 4.53
CA ASP A 18 -4.53 -12.33 4.07
C ASP A 18 -3.15 -12.05 3.46
N GLY A 19 -3.02 -10.94 2.72
CA GLY A 19 -1.76 -10.49 2.16
C GLY A 19 -0.73 -10.18 3.24
N LEU A 20 -1.14 -9.42 4.26
CA LEU A 20 -0.28 -9.07 5.39
C LEU A 20 0.09 -10.30 6.22
N LYS A 21 -0.86 -11.19 6.51
CA LYS A 21 -0.61 -12.44 7.24
C LYS A 21 0.44 -13.29 6.53
N LYS A 22 0.29 -13.46 5.21
CA LYS A 22 1.26 -14.19 4.39
C LYS A 22 2.62 -13.50 4.42
N ALA A 23 2.65 -12.18 4.21
CA ALA A 23 3.89 -11.39 4.22
C ALA A 23 4.63 -11.50 5.56
N LEU A 24 3.91 -11.49 6.69
CA LEU A 24 4.51 -11.64 8.03
C LEU A 24 5.16 -13.01 8.26
N ALA A 25 4.63 -14.05 7.62
CA ALA A 25 5.08 -15.43 7.78
C ALA A 25 6.29 -15.83 6.89
N MET A 26 6.79 -14.94 6.02
CA MET A 26 7.89 -15.25 5.10
C MET A 26 9.10 -14.31 5.28
N PRO A 27 10.32 -14.69 4.91
CA PRO A 27 11.46 -13.77 4.82
C PRO A 27 11.17 -12.53 3.97
N ARG A 28 11.88 -11.42 4.27
CA ARG A 28 11.66 -10.14 3.58
C ARG A 28 12.04 -10.20 2.09
N ALA A 29 13.10 -10.95 1.78
CA ALA A 29 13.54 -11.22 0.41
C ALA A 29 12.46 -11.93 -0.41
N ASP A 30 11.71 -12.84 0.22
CA ASP A 30 10.66 -13.62 -0.44
C ASP A 30 9.46 -12.74 -0.82
N ILE A 31 9.14 -11.71 -0.02
CA ILE A 31 8.13 -10.71 -0.41
C ILE A 31 8.55 -10.02 -1.72
N ILE A 32 9.82 -9.61 -1.82
CA ILE A 32 10.34 -8.93 -3.01
C ILE A 32 10.35 -9.89 -4.20
N ALA A 33 10.68 -11.16 -3.98
CA ALA A 33 10.64 -12.20 -5.01
C ALA A 33 9.21 -12.40 -5.55
N GLU A 34 8.20 -12.47 -4.67
CA GLU A 34 6.79 -12.57 -5.09
C GLU A 34 6.32 -11.35 -5.90
N ILE A 35 6.65 -10.13 -5.45
CA ILE A 35 6.32 -8.89 -6.19
C ILE A 35 7.04 -8.84 -7.55
N THR A 36 8.26 -9.37 -7.62
CA THR A 36 9.03 -9.45 -8.87
C THR A 36 8.40 -10.45 -9.83
N ALA A 37 8.04 -11.64 -9.33
CA ALA A 37 7.38 -12.69 -10.10
C ALA A 37 6.00 -12.27 -10.62
N SER A 38 5.28 -11.40 -9.89
CA SER A 38 3.99 -10.87 -10.33
C SER A 38 4.10 -9.87 -11.49
N ALA A 39 5.31 -9.47 -11.89
CA ALA A 39 5.57 -8.45 -12.89
C ALA A 39 4.86 -7.11 -12.63
N LEU A 40 4.62 -6.76 -11.35
CA LEU A 40 3.91 -5.53 -11.00
C LEU A 40 4.71 -4.29 -11.45
N LYS A 41 4.09 -3.46 -12.27
CA LYS A 41 4.64 -2.17 -12.72
C LYS A 41 4.06 -1.02 -11.91
N GLY A 42 4.83 0.06 -11.77
CA GLY A 42 4.37 1.30 -11.16
C GLY A 42 3.15 1.87 -11.88
N ARG A 43 2.09 2.17 -11.12
CA ARG A 43 0.79 2.64 -11.65
C ARG A 43 0.61 4.16 -11.66
N GLY A 44 1.66 4.91 -11.30
CA GLY A 44 1.69 6.37 -11.37
C GLY A 44 2.23 6.91 -12.71
N GLY A 45 2.13 6.15 -13.81
CA GLY A 45 2.55 6.56 -15.15
C GLY A 45 3.91 6.03 -15.63
N ALA A 46 4.93 6.02 -14.76
CA ALA A 46 6.31 5.64 -15.17
C ALA A 46 6.49 4.16 -15.58
N GLY A 47 5.61 3.25 -15.12
CA GLY A 47 5.66 1.84 -15.51
C GLY A 47 6.89 1.05 -15.04
N PHE A 48 7.72 1.61 -14.14
CA PHE A 48 8.94 0.96 -13.65
C PHE A 48 8.62 -0.34 -12.87
N PRO A 49 9.41 -1.42 -13.01
CA PRO A 49 9.19 -2.67 -12.28
C PRO A 49 9.27 -2.47 -10.75
N THR A 50 8.18 -2.78 -10.05
CA THR A 50 8.03 -2.54 -8.60
C THR A 50 8.98 -3.42 -7.79
N GLY A 51 9.14 -4.69 -8.18
CA GLY A 51 10.07 -5.60 -7.51
C GLY A 51 11.52 -5.11 -7.55
N LEU A 52 11.97 -4.59 -8.70
CA LEU A 52 13.31 -4.01 -8.84
C LEU A 52 13.49 -2.76 -7.98
N LYS A 53 12.48 -1.88 -7.96
CA LYS A 53 12.47 -0.69 -7.09
C LYS A 53 12.59 -1.07 -5.61
N PHE A 54 11.85 -2.08 -5.17
CA PHE A 54 11.90 -2.56 -3.79
C PHE A 54 13.24 -3.18 -3.45
N ASN A 55 13.84 -3.92 -4.38
CA ASN A 55 15.16 -4.52 -4.19
C ASN A 55 16.24 -3.44 -3.96
N PHE A 56 16.21 -2.34 -4.73
CA PHE A 56 17.13 -1.21 -4.51
C PHE A 56 16.95 -0.58 -3.13
N ALA A 57 15.71 -0.36 -2.69
CA ALA A 57 15.42 0.20 -1.37
C ALA A 57 15.83 -0.76 -0.23
N ALA A 58 15.64 -2.08 -0.42
CA ALA A 58 16.03 -3.09 0.56
C ALA A 58 17.55 -3.21 0.70
N ALA A 59 18.28 -3.19 -0.42
CA ALA A 59 19.74 -3.31 -0.46
C ALA A 59 20.46 -2.12 0.20
N GLN A 60 19.87 -0.92 0.17
CA GLN A 60 20.47 0.26 0.77
C GLN A 60 20.65 0.09 2.28
N GLN A 61 21.86 0.37 2.78
CA GLN A 61 22.13 0.45 4.21
C GLN A 61 21.76 1.86 4.71
N ALA A 62 20.81 1.93 5.64
CA ALA A 62 20.34 3.17 6.24
C ALA A 62 19.69 2.87 7.60
N ASP A 63 19.88 3.76 8.57
CA ASP A 63 19.31 3.63 9.91
C ASP A 63 17.79 3.76 9.89
N GLU A 64 17.27 4.64 9.02
CA GLU A 64 15.84 4.83 8.81
C GLU A 64 15.46 4.67 7.33
N LYS A 65 14.35 3.99 7.09
CA LYS A 65 13.73 3.87 5.76
C LYS A 65 12.25 4.20 5.86
N TYR A 66 11.71 4.66 4.73
CA TYR A 66 10.35 5.17 4.62
C TYR A 66 9.61 4.53 3.45
N VAL A 67 8.30 4.32 3.62
CA VAL A 67 7.36 4.07 2.52
C VAL A 67 6.52 5.32 2.31
N ILE A 68 6.51 5.86 1.10
CA ILE A 68 5.70 7.03 0.76
C ILE A 68 4.61 6.59 -0.23
N CYS A 69 3.35 6.74 0.17
CA CYS A 69 2.21 6.67 -0.73
C CYS A 69 2.03 8.04 -1.37
N ASN A 70 2.27 8.10 -2.67
CA ASN A 70 1.96 9.28 -3.47
C ASN A 70 0.47 9.27 -3.81
N ALA A 71 -0.34 10.01 -3.06
CA ALA A 71 -1.75 10.25 -3.32
C ALA A 71 -1.99 11.66 -3.92
N ASP A 72 -1.00 12.17 -4.66
CA ASP A 72 -1.08 13.39 -5.46
C ASP A 72 -1.61 13.09 -6.87
N GLU A 73 -2.91 12.77 -6.95
CA GLU A 73 -3.58 12.47 -8.22
C GLU A 73 -3.90 13.76 -9.00
N GLY A 74 -2.85 14.49 -9.44
CA GLY A 74 -2.96 15.81 -10.05
C GLY A 74 -3.31 15.83 -11.55
N GLU A 75 -3.14 14.71 -12.26
CA GLU A 75 -3.31 14.65 -13.72
C GLU A 75 -4.79 14.81 -14.14
N PRO A 76 -5.11 15.74 -15.07
CA PRO A 76 -6.48 15.90 -15.55
C PRO A 76 -7.08 14.61 -16.10
N GLY A 77 -8.31 14.29 -15.68
CA GLY A 77 -9.00 13.07 -16.10
C GLY A 77 -8.66 11.82 -15.28
N THR A 78 -7.78 11.92 -14.28
CA THR A 78 -7.50 10.82 -13.34
C THR A 78 -8.28 10.99 -12.02
N PHE A 79 -8.91 9.90 -11.57
CA PHE A 79 -9.70 9.86 -10.32
C PHE A 79 -9.71 8.46 -9.67
N LYS A 80 -8.81 7.57 -10.11
CA LYS A 80 -8.70 6.18 -9.67
C LYS A 80 -8.20 6.09 -8.23
N ASP A 81 -7.22 6.90 -7.86
CA ASP A 81 -6.60 6.85 -6.52
C ASP A 81 -7.57 7.43 -5.50
N ARG A 82 -8.32 8.48 -5.88
CA ARG A 82 -9.43 9.01 -5.08
C ARG A 82 -10.44 7.92 -4.71
N VAL A 83 -10.87 7.12 -5.67
CA VAL A 83 -11.85 6.03 -5.42
C VAL A 83 -11.23 4.96 -4.53
N ILE A 84 -9.98 4.55 -4.80
CA ILE A 84 -9.27 3.57 -3.97
C ILE A 84 -9.12 4.05 -2.52
N LEU A 85 -8.77 5.33 -2.31
CA LEU A 85 -8.63 5.93 -0.99
C LEU A 85 -9.97 6.14 -0.28
N SER A 86 -11.08 6.26 -1.00
CA SER A 86 -12.41 6.43 -0.41
C SER A 86 -13.02 5.09 0.01
N ASP A 87 -12.87 4.06 -0.83
CA ASP A 87 -13.61 2.81 -0.69
C ASP A 87 -12.73 1.66 -0.14
N TYR A 88 -11.40 1.75 -0.31
CA TYR A 88 -10.46 0.67 -0.05
C TYR A 88 -9.20 1.13 0.71
N ALA A 89 -9.30 2.20 1.52
CA ALA A 89 -8.18 2.75 2.28
C ALA A 89 -7.45 1.68 3.13
N ASP A 90 -8.20 0.75 3.72
CA ASP A 90 -7.62 -0.33 4.53
C ASP A 90 -6.64 -1.21 3.72
N LEU A 91 -7.00 -1.55 2.48
CA LEU A 91 -6.15 -2.31 1.56
C LEU A 91 -4.91 -1.51 1.13
N VAL A 92 -5.03 -0.19 0.98
CA VAL A 92 -3.89 0.69 0.69
C VAL A 92 -2.88 0.62 1.84
N PHE A 93 -3.35 0.75 3.08
CA PHE A 93 -2.49 0.71 4.26
C PHE A 93 -1.93 -0.69 4.53
N GLU A 94 -2.68 -1.75 4.23
CA GLU A 94 -2.14 -3.11 4.20
C GLU A 94 -0.98 -3.23 3.23
N GLY A 95 -1.15 -2.77 1.98
CA GLY A 95 -0.09 -2.75 0.98
C GLY A 95 1.14 -1.94 1.39
N MET A 96 0.93 -0.77 2.02
CA MET A 96 2.02 0.03 2.58
C MET A 96 2.77 -0.71 3.69
N THR A 97 2.07 -1.45 4.55
CA THR A 97 2.66 -2.25 5.63
C THR A 97 3.53 -3.37 5.06
N ILE A 98 3.02 -4.08 4.04
CA ILE A 98 3.76 -5.12 3.33
C ILE A 98 5.01 -4.53 2.66
N ALA A 99 4.89 -3.38 2.00
CA ALA A 99 6.01 -2.69 1.39
C ALA A 99 7.08 -2.29 2.42
N ALA A 100 6.65 -1.77 3.57
CA ALA A 100 7.54 -1.37 4.65
C ALA A 100 8.32 -2.57 5.20
N ARG A 101 7.63 -3.70 5.39
CA ARG A 101 8.25 -4.97 5.76
C ARG A 101 9.24 -5.44 4.70
N ALA A 102 8.92 -5.36 3.41
CA ALA A 102 9.82 -5.79 2.35
C ALA A 102 11.14 -4.99 2.34
N ILE A 103 11.06 -3.65 2.42
CA ILE A 103 12.24 -2.78 2.27
C ILE A 103 12.95 -2.41 3.56
N GLY A 104 12.26 -2.50 4.70
CA GLY A 104 12.85 -2.30 6.04
C GLY A 104 12.55 -0.95 6.60
N ALA A 105 11.45 -0.38 6.15
CA ALA A 105 10.93 0.86 6.68
C ALA A 105 10.18 0.60 7.96
N GLN A 106 10.33 1.53 8.90
CA GLN A 106 9.55 1.58 10.13
C GLN A 106 8.45 2.66 10.07
N ARG A 107 8.50 3.53 9.06
CA ARG A 107 7.57 4.66 8.90
C ARG A 107 6.96 4.68 7.51
N GLY A 108 5.66 4.91 7.48
CA GLY A 108 4.87 5.14 6.28
C GLY A 108 4.30 6.55 6.28
N ILE A 109 4.29 7.22 5.12
CA ILE A 109 3.72 8.56 4.94
C ILE A 109 2.76 8.49 3.74
N VAL A 110 1.57 9.08 3.90
CA VAL A 110 0.63 9.31 2.79
C VAL A 110 0.66 10.78 2.47
N TYR A 111 1.15 11.12 1.29
CA TYR A 111 1.07 12.50 0.79
C TYR A 111 -0.25 12.65 0.04
N LEU A 112 -1.24 13.25 0.70
CA LEU A 112 -2.57 13.51 0.15
C LEU A 112 -2.63 14.91 -0.43
N ARG A 113 -3.05 15.06 -1.70
CA ARG A 113 -3.25 16.38 -2.30
C ARG A 113 -4.27 17.22 -1.54
N GLY A 114 -4.08 18.53 -1.54
CA GLY A 114 -4.92 19.47 -0.78
C GLY A 114 -6.39 19.42 -1.18
N GLU A 115 -6.71 19.16 -2.44
CA GLU A 115 -8.07 19.08 -2.96
C GLU A 115 -8.84 17.86 -2.42
N TYR A 116 -8.13 16.85 -1.92
CA TYR A 116 -8.72 15.67 -1.29
C TYR A 116 -8.74 15.78 0.25
N THR A 117 -8.55 16.96 0.83
CA THR A 117 -8.57 17.17 2.30
C THR A 117 -9.85 16.61 2.95
N TYR A 118 -10.97 16.58 2.24
CA TYR A 118 -12.21 15.97 2.74
C TYR A 118 -12.11 14.46 3.02
N LEU A 119 -11.15 13.75 2.42
CA LEU A 119 -10.86 12.33 2.71
C LEU A 119 -9.98 12.15 3.96
N ARG A 120 -9.34 13.22 4.45
CA ARG A 120 -8.34 13.13 5.52
C ARG A 120 -8.87 12.44 6.77
N GLN A 121 -10.03 12.86 7.26
CA GLN A 121 -10.61 12.27 8.48
C GLN A 121 -10.88 10.78 8.31
N HIS A 122 -11.48 10.38 7.18
CA HIS A 122 -11.72 8.97 6.86
C HIS A 122 -10.41 8.16 6.87
N LEU A 123 -9.35 8.67 6.23
CA LEU A 123 -8.05 7.98 6.21
C LEU A 123 -7.43 7.88 7.61
N GLU A 124 -7.53 8.95 8.42
CA GLU A 124 -7.07 8.96 9.81
C GLU A 124 -7.83 7.95 10.68
N ASP A 125 -9.14 7.82 10.48
CA ASP A 125 -9.99 6.85 11.19
C ASP A 125 -9.61 5.40 10.86
N VAL A 126 -9.35 5.10 9.57
CA VAL A 126 -8.87 3.78 9.15
C VAL A 126 -7.49 3.47 9.73
N LEU A 127 -6.56 4.44 9.75
CA LEU A 127 -5.27 4.28 10.40
C LEU A 127 -5.42 4.03 11.91
N ALA A 128 -6.31 4.74 12.58
CA ALA A 128 -6.59 4.54 14.00
C ALA A 128 -7.17 3.15 14.27
N ALA A 129 -8.11 2.67 13.45
CA ALA A 129 -8.67 1.33 13.56
C ALA A 129 -7.60 0.24 13.38
N ARG A 130 -6.70 0.39 12.39
CA ARG A 130 -5.58 -0.55 12.18
C ARG A 130 -4.62 -0.58 13.36
N ARG A 131 -4.27 0.58 13.95
CA ARG A 131 -3.44 0.65 15.17
C ARG A 131 -4.11 -0.02 16.36
N ALA A 132 -5.42 0.20 16.57
CA ALA A 132 -6.19 -0.44 17.64
C ALA A 132 -6.21 -1.98 17.51
N GLN A 133 -6.10 -2.51 16.29
CA GLN A 133 -6.02 -3.94 16.00
C GLN A 133 -4.57 -4.49 16.03
N GLY A 134 -3.55 -3.66 16.28
CA GLY A 134 -2.15 -4.07 16.26
C GLY A 134 -1.62 -4.40 14.86
N LEU A 135 -2.24 -3.86 13.81
CA LEU A 135 -1.81 -4.04 12.41
C LEU A 135 -0.79 -2.97 11.95
N LEU A 136 -0.53 -1.97 12.79
CA LEU A 136 0.42 -0.86 12.60
C LEU A 136 1.14 -0.56 13.92
#